data_AF-A0A7W0J185-F1
#
_entry.id   AF-A0A7W0J185-F1
#
_cell.length_a   1.000
_cell.length_b   1.000
_cell.length_c   1.000
_cell.angle_alpha   90.00
_cell.angle_beta   90.00
_cell.angle_gamma   90.00
#
_symmetry.space_group_name_H-M   'P 1'
#
loop_
_entity.id
_entity.type
_entity.pdbx_description
1 polymer ?
#
loop_
_entity_poly.entity_id
_entity_poly.type
_entity_poly.pdbx_seq_one_letter_code
_entity_poly.pdbx_strand_id
1 'polypeptide(L)'
;MRIAEKLAASVKGVSFECFPPKTEKGRHNLYAALGGLEKYRPLFVSVTYGAGGGNKDTAVGTVLSHKKDFSFEVTPHLTCIGAPVGEINRILDTYKAARIIENAGIL
;
A
#
# COMPACT_ATOMS: atom_id res chain seq x y z
N MET A 1 -8.10 -10.92 -1.30
CA MET A 1 -9.54 -10.62 -1.16
C MET A 1 -9.73 -9.15 -1.45
N ARG A 2 -10.85 -8.75 -2.08
CA ARG A 2 -11.10 -7.34 -2.37
C ARG A 2 -11.39 -6.58 -1.06
N ILE A 3 -10.91 -5.35 -0.91
CA ILE A 3 -11.18 -4.51 0.26
C ILE A 3 -12.68 -4.29 0.40
N ALA A 4 -13.39 -4.11 -0.71
CA ALA A 4 -14.85 -3.99 -0.72
C ALA A 4 -15.54 -5.22 -0.09
N GLU A 5 -15.05 -6.43 -0.37
CA GLU A 5 -15.58 -7.68 0.20
C GLU A 5 -15.27 -7.77 1.70
N LYS A 6 -14.04 -7.39 2.12
CA LYS A 6 -13.67 -7.30 3.54
C LYS A 6 -14.53 -6.32 4.31
N LEU A 7 -14.80 -5.15 3.74
CA LEU A 7 -15.65 -4.13 4.35
C LEU A 7 -17.09 -4.62 4.47
N ALA A 8 -17.65 -5.22 3.41
CA ALA A 8 -19.00 -5.77 3.43
C ALA A 8 -19.17 -6.90 4.45
N ALA A 9 -18.14 -7.72 4.66
CA ALA A 9 -18.15 -8.80 5.64
C ALA A 9 -17.89 -8.35 7.09
N SER A 10 -17.55 -7.07 7.32
CA SER A 10 -17.14 -6.57 8.63
C SER A 10 -18.19 -5.66 9.25
N VAL A 11 -18.65 -5.99 10.46
CA VAL A 11 -19.55 -5.12 11.25
C VAL A 11 -18.83 -3.86 11.76
N LYS A 12 -17.51 -3.96 11.97
CA LYS A 12 -16.60 -2.89 12.36
C LYS A 12 -15.18 -3.23 11.93
N GLY A 13 -14.34 -2.23 11.72
CA GLY A 13 -12.94 -2.46 11.37
C GLY A 13 -12.08 -1.22 11.51
N VAL A 14 -10.77 -1.43 11.44
CA VAL A 14 -9.77 -0.37 11.42
C VAL A 14 -8.85 -0.58 10.22
N SER A 15 -8.40 0.51 9.63
CA SER A 15 -7.32 0.55 8.66
C SER A 15 -6.27 1.54 9.14
N PHE A 16 -5.03 1.34 8.70
CA PHE A 16 -3.93 2.25 8.98
C PHE A 16 -3.33 2.77 7.69
N GLU A 17 -2.72 3.94 7.75
CA GLU A 17 -1.98 4.53 6.63
C GLU A 17 -0.54 4.75 7.04
N CYS A 18 0.38 4.47 6.12
CA CYS A 18 1.80 4.74 6.31
C CYS A 18 2.45 5.44 5.11
N PHE A 19 3.63 5.99 5.37
CA PHE A 19 4.43 6.70 4.39
C PHE A 19 5.66 5.87 4.01
N PRO A 20 6.02 5.80 2.71
CA PRO A 20 7.24 5.12 2.28
C PRO A 20 8.46 5.68 3.03
N PRO A 21 9.27 4.84 3.70
CA PRO A 21 10.39 5.30 4.49
C PRO A 21 11.51 5.82 3.58
N LYS A 22 12.12 6.96 3.95
CA LYS A 22 13.23 7.57 3.20
C LYS A 22 14.61 7.03 3.60
N THR A 23 14.70 6.28 4.69
CA THR A 23 15.95 5.80 5.27
C THR A 23 15.81 4.37 5.79
N GLU A 24 16.92 3.66 5.94
CA GLU A 24 16.92 2.29 6.50
C GLU A 24 16.39 2.25 7.93
N LYS A 25 16.82 3.20 8.78
CA LYS A 25 16.28 3.35 10.13
C LYS A 25 14.77 3.58 10.11
N GLY A 26 14.27 4.38 9.18
CA GLY A 26 12.83 4.60 8.99
C GLY A 26 12.10 3.32 8.59
N ARG A 27 12.72 2.48 7.75
CA ARG A 27 12.19 1.17 7.36
C ARG A 27 12.05 0.25 8.57
N HIS A 28 13.11 0.11 9.37
CA HIS A 28 13.07 -0.71 10.59
C HIS A 28 11.99 -0.23 11.58
N ASN A 29 11.90 1.09 11.79
CA ASN A 29 10.88 1.66 12.67
C ASN A 29 9.46 1.41 12.15
N LEU A 30 9.23 1.57 10.84
CA LEU A 30 7.94 1.29 10.21
C LEU A 30 7.56 -0.18 10.36
N TYR A 31 8.51 -1.10 10.13
CA TYR A 31 8.27 -2.54 10.29
C TYR A 31 7.91 -2.90 11.73
N ALA A 32 8.63 -2.35 12.71
CA ALA A 32 8.32 -2.56 14.12
C ALA A 32 6.92 -2.03 14.49
N ALA A 33 6.56 -0.84 13.99
CA ALA A 33 5.24 -0.27 14.21
C ALA A 33 4.13 -1.13 13.57
N LEU A 34 4.26 -1.51 12.30
CA LEU A 34 3.27 -2.33 11.60
C LEU A 34 3.13 -3.72 12.22
N GLY A 35 4.24 -4.37 12.61
CA GLY A 35 4.21 -5.63 13.34
C GLY A 35 3.45 -5.51 14.67
N GLY A 36 3.64 -4.40 15.39
CA GLY A 36 2.88 -4.10 16.61
C GLY A 36 1.38 -3.85 16.38
N LEU A 37 0.99 -3.45 15.16
CA LEU A 37 -0.39 -3.20 14.76
C LEU A 37 -1.14 -4.46 14.27
N GLU A 38 -0.44 -5.53 13.90
CA GLU A 38 -1.08 -6.77 13.42
C GLU A 38 -2.08 -7.36 14.42
N LYS A 39 -1.85 -7.17 15.73
CA LYS A 39 -2.77 -7.61 16.80
C LYS A 39 -4.17 -6.99 16.70
N TYR A 40 -4.31 -5.83 16.03
CA TYR A 40 -5.61 -5.20 15.79
C TYR A 40 -6.34 -5.77 14.58
N ARG A 41 -5.71 -6.70 13.84
CA ARG A 41 -6.25 -7.35 12.64
C ARG A 41 -6.83 -6.32 11.66
N PRO A 42 -6.02 -5.35 11.19
CA PRO A 42 -6.51 -4.30 10.31
C PRO A 42 -7.12 -4.89 9.04
N LEU A 43 -8.19 -4.26 8.56
CA LEU A 43 -8.84 -4.68 7.32
C LEU A 43 -7.85 -4.56 6.15
N PHE A 44 -7.12 -3.46 6.12
CA PHE A 44 -6.01 -3.20 5.21
C PHE A 44 -5.08 -2.12 5.79
N VAL A 45 -3.89 -2.00 5.20
CA VAL A 45 -2.96 -0.89 5.41
C VAL A 45 -2.72 -0.18 4.09
N SER A 46 -2.91 1.14 4.03
CA SER A 46 -2.60 1.95 2.86
C SER A 46 -1.16 2.45 2.88
N VAL A 47 -0.53 2.51 1.71
CA VAL A 47 0.78 3.13 1.52
C VAL A 47 0.61 4.36 0.63
N THR A 48 1.01 5.51 1.14
CA THR A 48 0.87 6.79 0.43
C THR A 48 1.77 6.87 -0.81
N TYR A 49 1.33 7.69 -1.77
CA TYR A 49 2.03 8.01 -3.00
C TYR A 49 2.11 9.54 -3.11
N GLY A 50 3.30 10.08 -3.31
CA GLY A 50 3.53 11.51 -3.32
C GLY A 50 2.80 12.16 -4.50
N ALA A 51 2.13 13.29 -4.25
CA ALA A 51 1.24 13.94 -5.21
C ALA A 51 1.84 14.15 -6.62
N GLY A 52 3.14 14.45 -6.71
CA GLY A 52 3.88 14.60 -7.97
C GLY A 52 4.79 13.42 -8.36
N GLY A 53 4.59 12.22 -7.78
CA GLY A 53 5.37 11.02 -8.09
C GLY A 53 6.82 11.00 -7.60
N GLY A 54 7.26 12.02 -6.84
CA GLY A 54 8.66 12.15 -6.41
C GLY A 54 9.19 11.04 -5.49
N ASN A 55 8.32 10.16 -4.97
CA ASN A 55 8.69 9.01 -4.16
C ASN A 55 8.21 7.67 -4.77
N LYS A 56 7.92 7.63 -6.07
CA LYS A 56 7.28 6.48 -6.74
C LYS A 56 7.98 5.14 -6.51
N ASP A 57 9.29 5.08 -6.71
CA ASP A 57 10.04 3.81 -6.62
C ASP A 57 10.02 3.29 -5.17
N THR A 58 10.19 4.22 -4.22
CA THR A 58 10.10 3.91 -2.78
C THR A 58 8.69 3.47 -2.40
N ALA A 59 7.65 4.08 -2.96
CA ALA A 59 6.25 3.74 -2.68
C ALA A 59 5.91 2.34 -3.21
N VAL A 60 6.20 2.07 -4.49
CA VAL A 60 5.99 0.76 -5.12
C VAL A 60 6.75 -0.33 -4.35
N GLY A 61 8.03 -0.09 -4.05
CA GLY A 61 8.86 -1.03 -3.29
C GLY A 61 8.31 -1.32 -1.89
N THR A 62 7.79 -0.30 -1.19
CA THR A 62 7.19 -0.44 0.13
C THR A 62 5.92 -1.30 0.07
N VAL A 63 5.05 -1.07 -0.92
CA VAL A 63 3.83 -1.86 -1.10
C VAL A 63 4.16 -3.33 -1.36
N LEU A 64 5.11 -3.59 -2.26
CA LEU A 64 5.54 -4.96 -2.61
C LEU A 64 6.15 -5.69 -1.41
N SER A 65 6.99 -5.00 -0.62
CA SER A 65 7.58 -5.60 0.57
C SER A 65 6.51 -5.90 1.62
N HIS A 66 5.58 -4.97 1.86
CA HIS A 66 4.53 -5.17 2.85
C HIS A 66 3.58 -6.30 2.46
N LYS A 67 3.26 -6.44 1.16
CA LYS A 67 2.44 -7.55 0.65
C LYS A 67 3.09 -8.92 0.87
N LYS A 68 4.43 -8.97 0.88
CA LYS A 68 5.19 -10.19 1.13
C LYS A 68 5.35 -10.49 2.62
N ASP A 69 5.60 -9.46 3.42
CA ASP A 69 6.13 -9.62 4.78
C ASP A 69 5.04 -9.59 5.86
N PHE A 70 3.84 -9.06 5.57
CA PHE A 70 2.75 -8.93 6.53
C PHE A 70 1.51 -9.75 6.14
N SER A 71 0.71 -10.07 7.16
CA SER A 71 -0.50 -10.89 7.02
C SER A 71 -1.75 -10.10 6.60
N PHE A 72 -1.73 -8.78 6.75
CA PHE A 72 -2.84 -7.89 6.36
C PHE A 72 -2.84 -7.59 4.85
N GLU A 73 -3.98 -7.12 4.34
CA GLU A 73 -4.03 -6.64 2.96
C GLU A 73 -3.39 -5.26 2.84
N VAL A 74 -2.70 -5.01 1.74
CA VAL A 74 -2.02 -3.74 1.47
C VAL A 74 -2.67 -3.09 0.25
N THR A 75 -2.94 -1.79 0.34
CA THR A 75 -3.44 -1.01 -0.79
C THR A 75 -2.50 0.17 -1.10
N PRO A 76 -2.05 0.32 -2.35
CA PRO A 76 -1.27 1.47 -2.76
C PRO A 76 -2.21 2.65 -3.02
N HIS A 77 -1.78 3.84 -2.60
CA HIS A 77 -2.22 5.06 -3.27
C HIS A 77 -1.52 5.16 -4.63
N LEU A 78 -2.12 5.89 -5.56
CA LEU A 78 -1.51 6.20 -6.85
C LEU A 78 -2.07 7.52 -7.36
N THR A 79 -1.20 8.53 -7.48
CA THR A 79 -1.57 9.81 -8.10
C THR A 79 -1.06 9.84 -9.55
N CYS A 80 -1.87 10.42 -10.44
CA CYS A 80 -1.56 10.48 -11.87
C CYS A 80 -1.07 11.86 -12.35
N ILE A 81 -1.09 12.87 -11.48
CA ILE A 81 -0.72 14.24 -11.85
C ILE A 81 0.76 14.29 -12.25
N GLY A 82 1.02 14.75 -13.47
CA GLY A 82 2.38 14.89 -14.01
C GLY A 82 3.06 13.58 -14.42
N ALA A 83 2.36 12.43 -14.34
CA ALA A 83 2.89 11.14 -14.75
C ALA A 83 2.45 10.79 -16.18
N PRO A 84 3.36 10.33 -17.07
CA PRO A 84 2.98 9.79 -18.36
C PRO A 84 2.06 8.58 -18.22
N VAL A 85 1.08 8.41 -19.12
CA VAL A 85 0.16 7.26 -19.12
C VAL A 85 0.92 5.93 -19.12
N GLY A 86 2.00 5.83 -19.90
CA GLY A 86 2.84 4.63 -19.95
C GLY A 86 3.50 4.30 -18.61
N GLU A 87 3.80 5.30 -17.78
CA GLU A 87 4.35 5.08 -16.44
C GLU A 87 3.29 4.54 -15.48
N ILE A 88 2.10 5.13 -15.48
CA ILE A 88 0.96 4.65 -14.69
C ILE A 88 0.63 3.20 -15.05
N ASN A 89 0.59 2.87 -16.35
CA ASN A 89 0.36 1.50 -16.80
C ASN A 89 1.40 0.52 -16.26
N ARG A 90 2.69 0.87 -16.28
CA ARG A 90 3.76 0.01 -15.72
C ARG A 90 3.60 -0.23 -14.22
N ILE A 91 3.25 0.81 -13.46
CA ILE A 91 2.98 0.68 -12.02
C ILE A 91 1.78 -0.23 -11.79
N LEU A 92 0.70 -0.01 -12.55
CA LEU A 92 -0.50 -0.85 -12.46
C LEU A 92 -0.20 -2.31 -12.78
N ASP A 93 0.57 -2.57 -13.84
CA ASP A 93 0.95 -3.93 -14.23
C ASP A 93 1.86 -4.60 -13.19
N THR A 94 2.75 -3.83 -12.54
CA THR A 94 3.55 -4.30 -11.40
C THR A 94 2.65 -4.75 -10.25
N TYR A 95 1.68 -3.92 -9.86
CA TYR A 95 0.73 -4.28 -8.81
C TYR A 95 -0.20 -5.44 -9.21
N LYS A 96 -0.58 -5.57 -10.49
CA LYS A 96 -1.37 -6.72 -10.98
C LYS A 96 -0.57 -8.02 -10.86
N ALA A 97 0.68 -8.00 -11.31
CA ALA A 97 1.57 -9.16 -11.22
C ALA A 97 1.77 -9.63 -9.77
N ALA A 98 1.81 -8.67 -8.83
CA ALA A 98 1.89 -8.93 -7.39
C ALA A 98 0.53 -9.20 -6.71
N ARG A 99 -0.58 -9.29 -7.48
CA ARG A 99 -1.95 -9.51 -6.99
C ARG A 99 -2.41 -8.48 -5.94
N ILE A 100 -2.07 -7.22 -6.16
CA ILE A 100 -2.45 -6.07 -5.33
C ILE A 100 -3.67 -5.33 -5.91
N ILE A 101 -3.81 -5.24 -7.24
CA ILE A 101 -4.84 -4.40 -7.91
C ILE A 101 -6.28 -4.86 -7.72
N GLU A 102 -6.54 -5.98 -7.07
CA GLU A 102 -7.87 -6.26 -6.53
C GLU A 102 -8.34 -5.21 -5.49
N ASN A 103 -7.41 -4.36 -5.00
CA ASN A 103 -7.56 -3.45 -3.86
C ASN A 103 -7.10 -2.01 -4.10
N ALA A 104 -6.72 -1.61 -5.32
CA ALA A 104 -6.11 -0.29 -5.53
C ALA A 104 -7.12 0.86 -5.36
N GLY A 105 -6.83 1.80 -4.45
CA GLY A 105 -7.53 3.08 -4.35
C GLY A 105 -6.84 4.11 -5.24
N ILE A 106 -7.52 4.59 -6.28
CA ILE A 106 -7.03 5.71 -7.09
C ILE A 106 -7.39 6.99 -6.32
N LEU A 107 -6.39 7.84 -6.06
CA LEU A 107 -6.56 9.14 -5.40
C LEU A 107 -6.20 10.28 -6.36
#